data_AF-A0A2V4NT59-F1
#
_entry.id   AF-A0A2V4NT59-F1
#
_cell.length_a   1.000
_cell.length_b   1.000
_cell.length_c   1.000
_cell.angle_alpha   90.00
_cell.angle_beta   90.00
_cell.angle_gamma   90.00
#
_symmetry.space_group_name_H-M   'P 1'
#
loop_
_entity.id
_entity.type
_entity.pdbx_description
1 polymer ?
#
loop_
_entity_poly.entity_id
_entity_poly.type
_entity_poly.pdbx_seq_one_letter_code
_entity_poly.pdbx_strand_id
1 'polypeptide(L)' 'MIHVRARLGAGRTSIEVTGHEEHERGGRVCAAVSAITQTALLGLDQVAAQHPDLVSVEITQEST' A
#
# COMPACT_ATOMS: atom_id res chain seq x y z
N MET A 1 15.32 4.35 7.15
CA MET A 1 15.16 5.20 5.94
C MET A 1 14.07 4.56 5.12
N ILE A 2 13.08 5.34 4.68
CA ILE A 2 11.95 4.81 3.90
C ILE A 2 12.40 4.64 2.45
N HIS A 3 12.20 3.45 1.89
CA HIS A 3 12.42 3.18 0.48
C HIS A 3 11.10 2.86 -0.21
N VAL A 4 10.83 3.56 -1.32
CA VAL A 4 9.70 3.30 -2.20
C VAL A 4 10.22 2.84 -3.55
N ARG A 5 9.82 1.65 -3.99
CA ARG A 5 10.11 1.13 -5.33
C ARG A 5 8.80 0.97 -6.09
N ALA A 6 8.68 1.64 -7.23
CA ALA A 6 7.53 1.53 -8.12
C ALA A 6 7.94 0.92 -9.47
N ARG A 7 7.11 0.01 -9.97
CA ARG A 7 7.23 -0.55 -11.33
C ARG A 7 5.90 -0.35 -12.03
N LEU A 8 5.92 0.39 -13.15
CA LEU A 8 4.76 0.71 -13.97
C LEU A 8 4.95 0.10 -15.36
N GLY A 9 4.01 -0.73 -15.78
CA GLY A 9 4.00 -1.35 -17.10
C GLY A 9 2.58 -1.55 -17.62
N ALA A 10 2.47 -2.00 -18.87
CA ALA A 10 1.18 -2.30 -19.48
C ALA A 10 0.46 -3.41 -18.68
N GLY A 11 -0.62 -3.04 -17.99
CA GLY A 11 -1.44 -3.96 -17.20
C GLY A 11 -0.85 -4.39 -15.85
N ARG A 12 0.29 -3.85 -15.41
CA ARG A 12 0.88 -4.20 -14.11
C ARG A 12 1.48 -2.99 -13.40
N THR A 13 0.99 -2.75 -12.19
CA THR A 13 1.51 -1.76 -11.25
C THR A 13 1.97 -2.46 -9.98
N SER A 14 3.17 -2.15 -9.50
CA SER A 14 3.69 -2.67 -8.24
C SER A 14 4.35 -1.53 -7.46
N ILE A 15 3.99 -1.40 -6.19
CA ILE A 15 4.55 -0.44 -5.25
C ILE A 15 5.02 -1.23 -4.02
N GLU A 16 6.30 -1.10 -3.67
CA GLU A 16 6.93 -1.75 -2.51
C GLU A 16 7.47 -0.65 -1.60
N VAL A 17 7.09 -0.67 -0.33
CA VAL A 17 7.50 0.32 0.68
C VAL A 17 8.12 -0.39 1.87
N THR A 18 9.37 -0.06 2.20
CA THR A 18 10.11 -0.67 3.32
C THR A 18 10.74 0.38 4.22
N GLY A 19 11.05 0.00 5.48
CA GLY A 19 11.72 0.88 6.44
C GLY A 19 10.87 2.04 6.96
N HIS A 20 9.54 1.86 6.92
CA HIS A 20 8.55 2.81 7.44
C HIS A 20 8.00 2.42 8.82
N GLU A 21 8.52 1.37 9.45
CA GLU A 21 8.33 1.13 10.89
C GLU A 21 8.83 2.33 11.71
N GLU A 22 8.05 2.75 12.70
CA GLU A 22 8.17 4.01 13.43
C GLU A 22 9.59 4.26 13.98
N HIS A 23 10.33 5.16 13.34
CA HIS A 23 11.59 5.66 13.89
C HIS A 23 11.30 6.92 14.73
N GLU A 24 11.84 6.97 15.96
CA GLU A 24 11.69 8.12 16.89
C GLU A 24 12.07 9.47 16.26
N ARG A 25 13.00 9.48 15.31
CA ARG A 25 13.40 10.64 14.52
C ARG A 25 12.75 10.62 13.14
N GLY A 26 11.43 10.79 13.07
CA GLY A 26 10.73 10.85 11.78
C GLY A 26 9.27 10.37 11.76
N GLY A 27 8.67 10.05 12.92
CA GLY A 27 7.33 9.44 13.00
C GLY A 27 6.23 10.06 12.13
N ARG A 28 6.23 11.38 11.91
CA ARG A 28 5.28 12.05 11.00
C ARG A 28 5.39 11.58 9.54
N VAL A 29 6.61 11.30 9.07
CA VAL A 29 6.86 10.83 7.70
C VAL A 29 6.50 9.35 7.56
N CYS A 30 6.84 8.52 8.55
CA CYS A 30 6.40 7.13 8.60
C CYS A 30 4.86 7.03 8.55
N ALA A 31 4.17 7.77 9.44
CA ALA A 31 2.72 7.80 9.49
C ALA A 31 2.10 8.28 8.18
N ALA A 32 2.67 9.30 7.53
CA ALA A 32 2.17 9.78 6.24
C ALA A 32 2.29 8.72 5.14
N VAL A 33 3.44 8.04 5.05
CA VAL A 33 3.66 6.99 4.05
C VAL A 33 2.72 5.80 4.31
N SER A 34 2.60 5.36 5.56
CA SER A 34 1.66 4.28 5.94
C SER A 34 0.21 4.65 5.66
N ALA A 35 -0.20 5.89 5.94
CA ALA A 35 -1.56 6.35 5.67
C ALA A 35 -1.88 6.32 4.17
N ILE A 36 -0.95 6.75 3.31
CA ILE A 36 -1.15 6.74 1.85
C ILE A 36 -1.27 5.31 1.32
N THR A 37 -0.37 4.41 1.73
CA THR A 37 -0.39 3.01 1.25
C THR A 37 -1.63 2.27 1.73
N GLN A 38 -2.03 2.45 3.00
CA GLN A 38 -3.25 1.88 3.54
C GLN A 38 -4.49 2.45 2.86
N THR A 39 -4.53 3.76 2.62
CA THR A 39 -5.66 4.40 1.90
C THR A 39 -5.80 3.86 0.48
N ALA A 40 -4.69 3.60 -0.22
CA ALA A 40 -4.73 2.99 -1.54
C ALA A 40 -5.34 1.57 -1.50
N LEU A 41 -4.98 0.76 -0.51
CA LEU A 41 -5.57 -0.57 -0.32
C LEU A 41 -7.06 -0.49 -0.01
N LEU A 42 -7.48 0.38 0.90
CA LEU A 42 -8.89 0.61 1.23
C LEU A 42 -9.69 1.09 0.01
N GLY A 43 -9.11 1.96 -0.82
CA GLY A 43 -9.73 2.43 -2.05
C GLY A 43 -9.96 1.31 -3.06
N LEU A 44 -8.97 0.42 -3.23
CA LEU A 44 -9.10 -0.75 -4.11
C LEU A 44 -10.14 -1.75 -3.59
N ASP A 45 -10.14 -2.02 -2.28
CA ASP A 45 -11.13 -2.89 -1.64
C ASP A 45 -12.56 -2.36 -1.84
N GLN A 46 -12.74 -1.04 -1.69
CA GLN A 46 -14.02 -0.38 -1.91
C GLN A 46 -14.47 -0.45 -3.38
N VAL A 47 -13.55 -0.43 -4.35
CA VAL A 47 -13.87 -0.63 -5.77
C VAL A 47 -14.28 -2.08 -6.03
N ALA A 48 -13.60 -3.05 -5.43
CA ALA A 48 -13.97 -4.47 -5.53
C ALA A 48 -15.37 -4.73 -4.95
N ALA A 49 -15.70 -4.11 -3.82
CA ALA A 49 -17.04 -4.21 -3.23
C ALA A 49 -18.15 -3.67 -4.15
N GLN A 50 -17.86 -2.65 -4.97
CA GLN A 50 -18.82 -2.07 -5.91
C GLN A 50 -18.90 -2.83 -7.25
N HIS A 51 -17.83 -3.53 -7.62
CA HIS A 51 -17.69 -4.22 -8.91
C HIS A 51 -17.13 -5.65 -8.74
N PRO A 52 -17.85 -6.54 -8.02
CA PRO A 52 -17.32 -7.86 -7.66
C PRO A 52 -17.14 -8.83 -8.84
N ASP A 53 -17.73 -8.52 -9.99
CA ASP A 53 -17.59 -9.25 -11.25
C ASP A 53 -16.35 -8.84 -12.07
N LEU A 54 -15.75 -7.68 -11.75
CA LEU A 54 -14.65 -7.08 -12.51
C LEU A 54 -13.35 -6.94 -11.71
N VAL A 55 -13.45 -6.80 -10.38
CA VAL A 55 -12.32 -6.49 -9.52
C VAL A 55 -12.31 -7.40 -8.30
N SER A 56 -11.17 -8.01 -8.04
CA SER A 56 -10.89 -8.75 -6.80
C SER A 56 -9.68 -8.16 -6.10
N VAL A 57 -9.68 -8.24 -4.77
CA VAL A 57 -8.60 -7.79 -3.90
C VAL A 57 -8.23 -8.93 -2.95
N GLU A 58 -6.93 -9.21 -2.86
CA GLU A 58 -6.35 -10.12 -1.89
C GLU A 58 -5.38 -9.33 -1.02
N ILE A 59 -5.60 -9.36 0.30
CA ILE A 59 -4.72 -8.70 1.29
C ILE A 59 -4.07 -9.79 2.13
N THR A 60 -2.76 -9.94 1.99
CA THR A 60 -1.95 -10.84 2.81
C THR A 60 -1.22 -10.03 3.87
N GLN A 61 -1.34 -10.43 5.14
CA GLN A 61 -0.56 -9.87 6.22
C GLN A 61 0.56 -10.85 6.57
N GLU A 62 1.81 -10.42 6.43
CA GLU A 62 2.96 -11.20 6.87
C GLU A 62 3.13 -11.03 8.38
N SER A 63 3.15 -12.13 9.12
CA SER A 63 3.52 -12.13 10.54
C SER A 63 5.05 -12.09 10.65
N THR A 64 5.57 -11.10 11.37
CA THR A 64 6.99 -11.05 11.77
C THR A 64 7.26 -11.98 12.94
#